data_AF-A0A3C2A8X8-F1
#
_entry.id   AF-A0A3C2A8X8-F1
#
_cell.length_a   1.000
_cell.length_b   1.000
_cell.length_c   1.000
_cell.angle_alpha   90.00
_cell.angle_beta   90.00
_cell.angle_gamma   90.00
#
_symmetry.space_group_name_H-M   'P 1'
#
loop_
_entity.id
_entity.type
_entity.pdbx_description
1 polymer ?
#
loop_
_entity_poly.entity_id
_entity_poly.type
_entity_poly.pdbx_seq_one_letter_code
_entity_poly.pdbx_strand_id
1 'polypeptide(L)'
;MKQHLYFLWVPALLLSGCIDGRIEGILHDGNLAGADYWSLEPEILSAGVGFEGIIAPDFDEITRENALACGSSWLDDMGCDPEDPAQFTSMTLPNLINTTYRGELDYSVLRDGAIGFDGLPVVFSWPVISSTAHPEDFQITLNTGEVVFAQFAGMIPNFEYNERNCVVLFGELCNRLPSTDPNTRFPVRMEIVDDGTPLMLVGPGGQVVSAVGLSWETSVSPYDENQGPRLVGAKLNYVGDFPPGEGQAGSNFGGPMFPNDEFALYGGGDFRLRMLTSGGFSPDGIRRVQPTDFEKHFRIHALGANGETVL
;
A
#
# COMPACT_ATOMS: atom_id res chain seq x y z
N MET A 1 -19.88 28.46 4.08
CA MET A 1 -20.15 27.14 3.49
C MET A 1 -18.97 26.28 3.91
N LYS A 2 -19.10 25.42 4.92
CA LYS A 2 -17.98 24.64 5.45
C LYS A 2 -17.70 23.51 4.46
N GLN A 3 -16.63 23.62 3.69
CA GLN A 3 -16.12 22.53 2.87
C GLN A 3 -15.47 21.54 3.83
N HIS A 4 -16.09 20.39 4.04
CA HIS A 4 -15.51 19.29 4.78
C HIS A 4 -14.66 18.47 3.80
N LEU A 5 -13.34 18.55 3.93
CA LEU A 5 -12.42 17.65 3.25
C LEU A 5 -12.39 16.35 4.06
N TYR A 6 -12.86 15.26 3.49
CA TYR A 6 -12.83 13.94 4.12
C TYR A 6 -11.64 13.15 3.57
N PHE A 7 -10.88 12.53 4.47
CA PHE A 7 -9.75 11.66 4.15
C PHE A 7 -10.10 10.22 4.55
N LEU A 8 -9.84 9.27 3.66
CA LEU A 8 -10.24 7.87 3.81
C LEU A 8 -9.00 6.97 3.97
N TRP A 9 -8.96 6.14 5.01
CA TRP A 9 -8.18 4.90 5.02
C TRP A 9 -8.63 3.94 6.14
N VAL A 10 -8.82 2.67 5.81
CA VAL A 10 -9.17 1.57 6.74
C VAL A 10 -8.27 0.37 6.41
N PRO A 11 -7.69 -0.33 7.42
CA PRO A 11 -6.80 -1.46 7.22
C PRO A 11 -7.49 -2.60 6.48
N ALA A 12 -6.69 -3.38 5.75
CA ALA A 12 -7.09 -4.65 5.16
C ALA A 12 -7.81 -5.52 6.21
N LEU A 13 -9.12 -5.70 6.05
CA LEU A 13 -9.96 -6.46 6.96
C LEU A 13 -10.71 -7.56 6.20
N LEU A 14 -10.22 -8.77 6.43
CA LEU A 14 -10.80 -10.10 6.21
C LEU A 14 -11.45 -10.39 4.86
N LEU A 15 -10.64 -10.96 3.97
CA LEU A 15 -11.06 -12.02 3.06
C LEU A 15 -11.10 -13.36 3.82
N SER A 16 -12.01 -13.50 4.79
CA SER A 16 -12.24 -14.77 5.49
C SER A 16 -13.67 -15.23 5.24
N GLY A 17 -13.81 -16.16 4.29
CA GLY A 17 -15.09 -16.83 4.03
C GLY A 17 -15.23 -17.31 2.59
N CYS A 18 -14.86 -18.57 2.34
CA CYS A 18 -15.29 -19.37 1.19
C CYS A 18 -15.00 -18.81 -0.21
N ILE A 19 -13.73 -18.68 -0.61
CA ILE A 19 -13.41 -18.51 -2.04
C ILE A 19 -12.09 -19.23 -2.37
N ASP A 20 -12.15 -20.57 -2.48
CA ASP A 20 -11.04 -21.33 -3.08
C ASP A 20 -10.98 -21.04 -4.59
N GLY A 21 -9.86 -20.47 -5.04
CA GLY A 21 -9.47 -20.37 -6.46
C GLY A 21 -9.98 -19.17 -7.27
N ARG A 22 -10.79 -18.25 -6.70
CA ARG A 22 -11.22 -17.01 -7.42
C ARG A 22 -10.53 -15.73 -6.96
N ILE A 23 -9.86 -15.71 -5.80
CA ILE A 23 -9.29 -14.48 -5.23
C ILE A 23 -8.14 -13.96 -6.09
N GLU A 24 -7.17 -14.82 -6.43
CA GLU A 24 -6.04 -14.43 -7.29
C GLU A 24 -6.52 -13.88 -8.64
N GLY A 25 -7.50 -14.54 -9.27
CA GLY A 25 -8.07 -14.11 -10.55
C GLY A 25 -8.82 -12.77 -10.50
N ILE A 26 -9.26 -12.31 -9.32
CA ILE A 26 -9.87 -10.99 -9.13
C ILE A 26 -8.79 -9.93 -8.84
N LEU A 27 -7.79 -10.30 -8.02
CA LEU A 27 -6.71 -9.39 -7.64
C LEU A 27 -5.71 -9.14 -8.77
N HIS A 28 -5.61 -10.05 -9.74
CA HIS A 28 -4.67 -10.00 -10.85
C HIS A 28 -5.36 -10.07 -12.21
N ASP A 29 -6.53 -9.44 -12.36
CA ASP A 29 -7.32 -9.45 -13.60
C ASP A 29 -6.84 -8.44 -14.67
N GLY A 30 -5.93 -7.54 -14.32
CA GLY A 30 -5.43 -6.47 -15.20
C GLY A 30 -6.44 -5.37 -15.51
N ASN A 31 -7.62 -5.37 -14.88
CA ASN A 31 -8.63 -4.35 -15.11
C ASN A 31 -8.26 -3.02 -14.46
N LEU A 32 -8.55 -1.93 -15.17
CA LEU A 32 -8.31 -0.56 -14.73
C LEU A 32 -9.54 0.31 -15.01
N ALA A 33 -9.89 1.15 -14.04
CA ALA A 33 -10.97 2.11 -14.16
C ALA A 33 -10.71 3.25 -13.18
N GLY A 34 -10.76 4.50 -13.65
CA GLY A 34 -10.63 5.68 -12.77
C GLY A 34 -9.26 5.87 -12.11
N ALA A 35 -8.23 5.08 -12.44
CA ALA A 35 -6.87 5.27 -11.94
C ALA A 35 -6.25 6.57 -12.46
N ASP A 36 -5.45 7.21 -11.62
CA ASP A 36 -4.79 8.48 -11.93
C ASP A 36 -3.40 8.30 -12.54
N TYR A 37 -3.03 9.22 -13.44
CA TYR A 37 -1.64 9.37 -13.93
C TYR A 37 -0.92 10.46 -13.16
N TRP A 38 0.04 10.11 -12.31
CA TRP A 38 0.68 11.06 -11.39
C TRP A 38 1.83 11.85 -12.01
N SER A 39 2.30 11.44 -13.19
CA SER A 39 3.26 12.20 -13.99
C SER A 39 3.09 11.92 -15.49
N LEU A 40 3.83 12.67 -16.31
CA LEU A 40 3.76 12.61 -17.78
C LEU A 40 4.46 11.39 -18.37
N GLU A 41 5.35 10.75 -17.60
CA GLU A 41 6.16 9.61 -18.01
C GLU A 41 6.06 8.50 -16.95
N PRO A 42 6.25 7.22 -17.30
CA PRO A 42 6.24 6.15 -16.33
C PRO A 42 7.46 6.27 -15.41
N GLU A 43 7.24 6.24 -14.10
CA GLU A 43 8.30 6.27 -13.08
C GLU A 43 7.87 5.53 -11.81
N ILE A 44 8.85 5.16 -10.99
CA ILE A 44 8.61 4.71 -9.62
C ILE A 44 8.71 5.93 -8.71
N LEU A 45 7.58 6.31 -8.12
CA LEU A 45 7.46 7.44 -7.19
C LEU A 45 8.04 7.11 -5.81
N SER A 46 7.95 5.85 -5.39
CA SER A 46 8.57 5.35 -4.17
C SER A 46 8.65 3.83 -4.12
N ALA A 47 9.66 3.31 -3.40
CA ALA A 47 9.79 1.89 -3.08
C ALA A 47 10.42 1.71 -1.68
N GLY A 48 9.92 2.48 -0.70
CA GLY A 48 10.41 2.44 0.68
C GLY A 48 9.72 1.36 1.50
N VAL A 49 10.44 0.73 2.43
CA VAL A 49 9.85 -0.27 3.33
C VAL A 49 8.84 0.42 4.26
N GLY A 50 7.62 -0.12 4.30
CA GLY A 50 6.54 0.34 5.18
C GLY A 50 6.52 -0.38 6.52
N PHE A 51 6.80 -1.68 6.53
CA PHE A 51 6.76 -2.51 7.74
C PHE A 51 7.91 -3.50 7.76
N GLU A 52 8.41 -3.84 8.95
CA GLU A 52 9.43 -4.87 9.16
C GLU A 52 8.84 -5.99 10.02
N GLY A 53 9.05 -7.25 9.63
CA GLY A 53 8.82 -8.44 10.45
C GLY A 53 7.37 -8.85 10.78
N ILE A 54 6.35 -8.07 10.38
CA ILE A 54 4.95 -8.29 10.81
C ILE A 54 4.06 -9.00 9.78
N ILE A 55 4.59 -9.34 8.61
CA ILE A 55 3.82 -9.97 7.53
C ILE A 55 4.05 -11.47 7.52
N ALA A 56 2.96 -12.24 7.57
CA ALA A 56 2.98 -13.70 7.64
C ALA A 56 3.95 -14.28 8.69
N PRO A 57 4.00 -13.77 9.93
CA PRO A 57 4.79 -14.45 10.94
C PRO A 57 4.25 -15.86 11.20
N ASP A 58 5.11 -16.79 11.62
CA ASP A 58 4.76 -18.20 11.86
C ASP A 58 3.91 -18.36 13.13
N PHE A 59 2.69 -17.84 13.07
CA PHE A 59 1.65 -17.91 14.09
C PHE A 59 0.33 -18.35 13.45
N ASP A 60 -0.45 -19.11 14.20
CA ASP A 60 -1.77 -19.59 13.74
C ASP A 60 -2.90 -18.57 13.96
N GLU A 61 -2.69 -17.59 14.84
CA GLU A 61 -3.73 -16.64 15.24
C GLU A 61 -3.20 -15.23 15.55
N ILE A 62 -4.07 -14.23 15.34
CA ILE A 62 -3.83 -12.85 15.74
C ILE A 62 -4.23 -12.69 17.21
N THR A 63 -3.23 -12.50 18.06
CA THR A 63 -3.40 -12.11 19.47
C THR A 63 -2.51 -10.92 19.79
N ARG A 64 -2.79 -10.24 20.91
CA ARG A 64 -1.89 -9.17 21.38
C ARG A 64 -0.47 -9.68 21.58
N GLU A 65 -0.32 -10.85 22.20
CA GLU A 65 0.99 -11.44 22.47
C GLU A 65 1.77 -11.67 21.17
N ASN A 66 1.14 -12.30 20.18
CA ASN A 66 1.76 -12.58 18.89
C ASN A 66 2.11 -11.31 18.11
N ALA A 67 1.19 -10.32 18.11
CA ALA A 67 1.42 -9.03 17.47
C ALA A 67 2.63 -8.30 18.07
N LEU A 68 2.73 -8.27 19.40
CA LEU A 68 3.88 -7.65 20.07
C LEU A 68 5.17 -8.46 19.87
N ALA A 69 5.07 -9.79 19.75
CA ALA A 69 6.22 -10.67 19.54
C ALA A 69 6.90 -10.45 18.17
N CYS A 70 6.14 -10.18 17.11
CA CYS A 70 6.70 -9.76 15.80
C CYS A 70 6.98 -8.24 15.74
N GLY A 71 6.80 -7.52 16.85
CA GLY A 71 7.02 -6.10 16.93
C GLY A 71 5.96 -5.24 16.23
N SER A 72 4.81 -5.82 15.86
CA SER A 72 3.63 -5.05 15.49
C SER A 72 3.09 -4.28 16.70
N SER A 73 2.17 -3.36 16.44
CA SER A 73 1.46 -2.62 17.47
C SER A 73 0.09 -3.25 17.77
N TRP A 74 -0.47 -2.94 18.94
CA TRP A 74 -1.85 -3.32 19.34
C TRP A 74 -2.57 -2.10 19.92
N LEU A 75 -3.71 -1.72 19.34
CA LEU A 75 -4.51 -0.58 19.80
C LEU A 75 -5.85 -1.03 20.36
N ASP A 76 -6.04 -0.91 21.67
CA ASP A 76 -7.26 -1.33 22.37
C ASP A 76 -8.48 -0.47 22.09
N ASP A 77 -8.25 0.73 21.56
CA ASP A 77 -9.26 1.74 21.29
C ASP A 77 -9.66 1.80 19.81
N MET A 78 -9.21 0.83 19.01
CA MET A 78 -9.45 0.76 17.58
C MET A 78 -10.46 -0.33 17.23
N GLY A 79 -11.24 -0.14 16.17
CA GLY A 79 -12.15 -1.16 15.66
C GLY A 79 -13.62 -0.96 16.05
N CYS A 80 -14.50 -1.51 15.22
CA CYS A 80 -15.94 -1.50 15.42
C CYS A 80 -16.46 -2.87 15.90
N ASP A 81 -15.64 -3.91 15.76
CA ASP A 81 -15.94 -5.26 16.20
C ASP A 81 -14.82 -5.76 17.13
N PRO A 82 -15.07 -5.86 18.45
CA PRO A 82 -14.06 -6.31 19.38
C PRO A 82 -13.77 -7.81 19.32
N GLU A 83 -14.61 -8.60 18.63
CA GLU A 83 -14.36 -10.04 18.43
C GLU A 83 -13.38 -10.31 17.27
N ASP A 84 -13.04 -9.29 16.49
CA ASP A 84 -12.13 -9.39 15.36
C ASP A 84 -10.74 -8.82 15.69
N PRO A 85 -9.76 -9.67 16.03
CA PRO A 85 -8.44 -9.22 16.45
C PRO A 85 -7.65 -8.50 15.35
N ALA A 86 -7.99 -8.70 14.07
CA ALA A 86 -7.32 -8.05 12.95
C ALA A 86 -7.55 -6.53 12.92
N GLN A 87 -8.56 -6.01 13.62
CA GLN A 87 -8.84 -4.56 13.67
C GLN A 87 -7.87 -3.77 14.53
N PHE A 88 -7.13 -4.44 15.40
CA PHE A 88 -6.28 -3.82 16.42
C PHE A 88 -4.79 -3.80 16.07
N THR A 89 -4.38 -4.47 14.99
CA THR A 89 -2.97 -4.63 14.59
C THR A 89 -2.80 -4.67 13.07
N SER A 90 -1.58 -4.44 12.59
CA SER A 90 -1.19 -4.60 11.17
C SER A 90 -0.51 -5.95 10.92
N MET A 91 -0.39 -6.77 11.97
CA MET A 91 0.11 -8.14 11.81
C MET A 91 -0.85 -8.91 10.90
N THR A 92 -0.29 -9.57 9.89
CA THR A 92 -1.09 -10.33 8.90
C THR A 92 -0.67 -11.79 8.92
N LEU A 93 -1.62 -12.72 8.98
CA LEU A 93 -1.32 -14.16 9.04
C LEU A 93 -0.92 -14.76 7.68
N PRO A 94 -0.15 -15.86 7.67
CA PRO A 94 0.31 -16.51 6.44
C PRO A 94 -0.80 -16.93 5.47
N ASN A 95 -1.95 -17.36 5.99
CA ASN A 95 -3.09 -17.77 5.16
C ASN A 95 -3.63 -16.64 4.27
N LEU A 96 -3.61 -15.38 4.75
CA LEU A 96 -4.04 -14.25 3.93
C LEU A 96 -3.04 -14.02 2.79
N ILE A 97 -1.73 -14.06 3.08
CA ILE A 97 -0.69 -13.80 2.09
C ILE A 97 -0.74 -14.85 0.97
N ASN A 98 -0.81 -16.14 1.32
CA ASN A 98 -0.87 -17.24 0.34
C ASN A 98 -2.10 -17.21 -0.58
N THR A 99 -3.19 -16.56 -0.16
CA THR A 99 -4.43 -16.52 -0.95
C THR A 99 -4.58 -15.26 -1.78
N THR A 100 -3.76 -14.22 -1.51
CA THR A 100 -3.95 -12.88 -2.09
C THR A 100 -2.73 -12.31 -2.81
N TYR A 101 -1.56 -12.92 -2.65
CA TYR A 101 -0.32 -12.50 -3.29
C TYR A 101 0.26 -13.64 -4.12
N ARG A 102 0.96 -13.29 -5.19
CA ARG A 102 1.78 -14.24 -5.95
C ARG A 102 3.10 -14.42 -5.23
N GLY A 103 3.51 -15.66 -5.02
CA GLY A 103 4.74 -16.00 -4.30
C GLY A 103 4.58 -17.30 -3.51
N GLU A 104 5.65 -17.71 -2.85
CA GLU A 104 5.66 -18.89 -1.97
C GLU A 104 6.29 -18.52 -0.63
N LEU A 105 5.72 -19.03 0.47
CA LEU A 105 6.30 -18.81 1.80
C LEU A 105 7.58 -19.61 1.93
N ASP A 106 8.68 -18.91 2.17
CA ASP A 106 9.95 -19.52 2.53
C ASP A 106 10.56 -18.83 3.76
N TYR A 107 10.24 -19.36 4.95
CA TYR A 107 10.82 -18.86 6.19
C TYR A 107 12.34 -19.05 6.29
N SER A 108 12.96 -19.85 5.43
CA SER A 108 14.41 -20.08 5.46
C SER A 108 15.23 -18.86 5.03
N VAL A 109 14.60 -17.88 4.38
CA VAL A 109 15.23 -16.63 3.96
C VAL A 109 15.33 -15.58 5.07
N LEU A 110 14.55 -15.74 6.16
CA LEU A 110 14.51 -14.81 7.28
C LEU A 110 15.85 -14.79 8.02
N ARG A 111 16.24 -13.62 8.51
CA ARG A 111 17.56 -13.40 9.13
C ARG A 111 17.41 -12.71 10.48
N ASP A 112 18.49 -12.73 11.25
CA ASP A 112 18.60 -11.97 12.50
C ASP A 112 17.48 -12.25 13.53
N GLY A 113 16.88 -13.44 13.45
CA GLY A 113 15.77 -13.83 14.31
C GLY A 113 14.43 -13.22 13.92
N ALA A 114 14.29 -12.65 12.72
CA ALA A 114 13.02 -12.27 12.14
C ALA A 114 12.08 -13.48 12.11
N ILE A 115 10.82 -13.24 12.46
CA ILE A 115 9.78 -14.28 12.56
C ILE A 115 8.69 -14.12 11.52
N GLY A 116 8.75 -13.05 10.71
CA GLY A 116 7.85 -12.72 9.61
C GLY A 116 8.58 -11.82 8.61
N PHE A 117 7.91 -11.52 7.50
CA PHE A 117 8.44 -10.74 6.40
C PHE A 117 8.15 -9.25 6.54
N ASP A 118 8.92 -8.46 5.79
CA ASP A 118 8.80 -7.02 5.65
C ASP A 118 7.82 -6.67 4.53
N GLY A 119 7.16 -5.52 4.65
CA GLY A 119 6.26 -4.98 3.63
C GLY A 119 6.84 -3.75 2.95
N LEU A 120 6.92 -3.80 1.62
CA LEU A 120 7.46 -2.72 0.79
C LEU A 120 6.44 -2.35 -0.30
N PRO A 121 5.71 -1.23 -0.14
CA PRO A 121 4.87 -0.68 -1.21
C PRO A 121 5.72 0.01 -2.28
N VAL A 122 5.55 -0.44 -3.53
CA VAL A 122 6.10 0.17 -4.73
C VAL A 122 5.02 0.97 -5.43
N VAL A 123 5.25 2.26 -5.55
CA VAL A 123 4.28 3.22 -6.07
C VAL A 123 4.74 3.72 -7.42
N PHE A 124 3.89 3.53 -8.43
CA PHE A 124 4.13 3.92 -9.81
C PHE A 124 3.32 5.15 -10.18
N SER A 125 3.88 6.01 -11.04
CA SER A 125 3.16 7.16 -11.55
C SER A 125 1.99 6.78 -12.46
N TRP A 126 2.10 5.65 -13.15
CA TRP A 126 1.06 5.09 -14.02
C TRP A 126 0.51 3.79 -13.42
N PRO A 127 -0.78 3.49 -13.59
CA PRO A 127 -1.36 2.26 -13.07
C PRO A 127 -0.75 1.03 -13.72
N VAL A 128 -0.57 0.00 -12.89
CA VAL A 128 -0.03 -1.31 -13.24
C VAL A 128 -1.13 -2.22 -13.77
N ILE A 129 -0.83 -2.97 -14.82
CA ILE A 129 -1.65 -4.11 -15.23
C ILE A 129 -1.39 -5.24 -14.23
N SER A 130 -2.24 -5.38 -13.23
CA SER A 130 -2.01 -6.30 -12.09
C SER A 130 -1.77 -7.77 -12.47
N SER A 131 -2.25 -8.20 -13.63
CA SER A 131 -2.00 -9.55 -14.15
C SER A 131 -0.54 -9.81 -14.53
N THR A 132 0.26 -8.76 -14.73
CA THR A 132 1.68 -8.83 -15.12
C THR A 132 2.62 -8.55 -13.96
N ALA A 133 2.13 -8.41 -12.72
CA ALA A 133 2.99 -8.19 -11.56
C ALA A 133 3.42 -9.54 -10.96
N HIS A 134 4.72 -9.80 -10.99
CA HIS A 134 5.34 -11.00 -10.46
C HIS A 134 6.48 -10.63 -9.49
N PRO A 135 6.73 -11.40 -8.41
CA PRO A 135 7.81 -11.11 -7.48
C PRO A 135 9.18 -10.93 -8.15
N GLU A 136 9.43 -11.71 -9.21
CA GLU A 136 10.68 -11.75 -9.98
C GLU A 136 10.94 -10.46 -10.79
N ASP A 137 9.91 -9.65 -11.06
CA ASP A 137 10.07 -8.34 -11.70
C ASP A 137 10.90 -7.38 -10.83
N PHE A 138 10.91 -7.55 -9.50
CA PHE A 138 11.38 -6.56 -8.54
C PHE A 138 12.74 -6.96 -7.95
N GLN A 139 13.81 -6.44 -8.55
CA GLN A 139 15.16 -6.58 -8.01
C GLN A 139 15.45 -5.47 -7.00
N ILE A 140 15.89 -5.85 -5.80
CA ILE A 140 16.14 -4.94 -4.69
C ILE A 140 17.61 -5.05 -4.28
N THR A 141 18.32 -3.92 -4.29
CA THR A 141 19.68 -3.83 -3.74
C THR A 141 19.62 -3.22 -2.35
N LEU A 142 20.23 -3.91 -1.38
CA LEU A 142 20.33 -3.45 0.01
C LEU A 142 21.57 -2.60 0.21
N ASN A 143 21.59 -1.77 1.26
CA ASN A 143 22.75 -0.96 1.65
C ASN A 143 24.02 -1.79 1.92
N THR A 144 23.87 -3.09 2.21
CA THR A 144 24.96 -4.06 2.36
C THR A 144 25.62 -4.45 1.03
N GLY A 145 25.05 -4.05 -0.10
CA GLY A 145 25.44 -4.46 -1.45
C GLY A 145 24.82 -5.78 -1.91
N GLU A 146 24.02 -6.43 -1.06
CA GLU A 146 23.28 -7.62 -1.42
C GLU A 146 22.15 -7.30 -2.40
N VAL A 147 21.92 -8.20 -3.35
CA VAL A 147 20.80 -8.14 -4.29
C VAL A 147 19.83 -9.27 -3.93
N VAL A 148 18.58 -8.91 -3.68
CA VAL A 148 17.47 -9.81 -3.35
C VAL A 148 16.29 -9.56 -4.28
N PHE A 149 15.37 -10.51 -4.34
CA PHE A 149 14.08 -10.36 -5.01
C PHE A 149 12.97 -10.39 -3.96
N ALA A 150 11.82 -9.80 -4.29
CA ALA A 150 10.63 -9.99 -3.48
C ALA A 150 10.24 -11.48 -3.46
N GLN A 151 9.74 -11.97 -2.32
CA GLN A 151 9.11 -13.29 -2.26
C GLN A 151 7.67 -13.25 -2.72
N PHE A 152 6.99 -12.12 -2.44
CA PHE A 152 5.60 -11.92 -2.81
C PHE A 152 5.40 -10.60 -3.53
N ALA A 153 4.44 -10.58 -4.45
CA ALA A 153 3.92 -9.38 -5.08
C ALA A 153 2.40 -9.47 -5.20
N GLY A 154 1.72 -8.36 -4.90
CA GLY A 154 0.27 -8.31 -4.94
C GLY A 154 -0.28 -6.90 -4.89
N MET A 155 -1.60 -6.80 -4.99
CA MET A 155 -2.29 -5.52 -5.08
C MET A 155 -3.04 -5.14 -3.82
N ILE A 156 -3.19 -6.01 -2.82
CA ILE A 156 -3.86 -5.64 -1.56
C ILE A 156 -2.94 -4.70 -0.76
N PRO A 157 -3.46 -3.65 -0.09
CA PRO A 157 -4.86 -3.23 -0.05
C PRO A 157 -5.35 -2.44 -1.27
N ASN A 158 -4.46 -2.03 -2.18
CA ASN A 158 -4.72 -1.23 -3.40
C ASN A 158 -5.38 -2.01 -4.57
N PHE A 159 -6.33 -2.90 -4.27
CA PHE A 159 -6.88 -3.84 -5.25
C PHE A 159 -8.01 -3.26 -6.08
N GLU A 160 -8.55 -2.10 -5.70
CA GLU A 160 -9.59 -1.46 -6.48
C GLU A 160 -9.02 -0.95 -7.82
N TYR A 161 -9.84 -0.98 -8.87
CA TYR A 161 -9.36 -0.65 -10.22
C TYR A 161 -8.79 0.76 -10.35
N ASN A 162 -9.17 1.68 -9.46
CA ASN A 162 -8.65 3.04 -9.45
C ASN A 162 -7.38 3.22 -8.58
N GLU A 163 -6.97 2.21 -7.81
CA GLU A 163 -5.83 2.25 -6.86
C GLU A 163 -4.58 1.53 -7.39
N ARG A 164 -4.64 0.97 -8.61
CA ARG A 164 -3.61 0.09 -9.19
C ARG A 164 -2.25 0.76 -9.49
N ASN A 165 -1.97 1.91 -8.90
CA ASN A 165 -0.65 2.55 -8.90
C ASN A 165 0.31 1.94 -7.87
N CYS A 166 -0.14 1.11 -6.93
CA CYS A 166 0.70 0.57 -5.87
C CYS A 166 0.72 -0.97 -5.89
N VAL A 167 1.91 -1.55 -6.07
CA VAL A 167 2.17 -2.98 -5.87
C VAL A 167 2.80 -3.14 -4.49
N VAL A 168 2.34 -4.10 -3.70
CA VAL A 168 2.90 -4.39 -2.38
C VAL A 168 3.75 -5.65 -2.47
N LEU A 169 5.00 -5.52 -2.04
CA LEU A 169 5.98 -6.59 -2.00
C LEU A 169 6.18 -7.08 -0.57
N PHE A 170 6.45 -8.38 -0.41
CA PHE A 170 6.94 -8.94 0.84
C PHE A 170 8.25 -9.70 0.67
N GLY A 171 9.12 -9.61 1.68
CA GLY A 171 10.38 -10.34 1.73
C GLY A 171 11.19 -10.03 2.99
N GLU A 172 12.41 -10.56 3.09
CA GLU A 172 13.38 -10.15 4.12
C GLU A 172 14.24 -9.00 3.55
N LEU A 173 13.89 -7.76 3.87
CA LEU A 173 14.35 -6.56 3.16
C LEU A 173 15.06 -5.55 4.07
N CYS A 174 14.71 -5.48 5.35
CA CYS A 174 15.28 -4.50 6.27
C CYS A 174 15.37 -5.00 7.72
N ASN A 175 15.85 -4.14 8.62
CA ASN A 175 15.69 -4.27 10.06
C ASN A 175 15.36 -2.88 10.67
N ARG A 176 14.92 -2.86 11.93
CA ARG A 176 14.47 -1.62 12.61
C ARG A 176 15.60 -0.76 13.15
N LEU A 177 16.62 -0.51 12.33
CA LEU A 177 17.78 0.29 12.70
C LEU A 177 17.90 1.54 11.79
N PRO A 178 18.30 2.69 12.35
CA PRO A 178 18.59 3.89 11.57
C PRO A 178 19.83 3.67 10.69
N SER A 179 19.96 4.44 9.62
CA SER A 179 21.08 4.39 8.65
C SER A 179 22.46 4.61 9.29
N THR A 180 22.50 5.25 10.45
CA THR A 180 23.74 5.50 11.20
C THR A 180 24.23 4.27 11.98
N ASP A 181 23.39 3.25 12.16
CA ASP A 181 23.78 2.01 12.82
C ASP A 181 24.59 1.13 11.85
N PRO A 182 25.77 0.62 12.24
CA PRO A 182 26.59 -0.21 11.36
C PRO A 182 25.95 -1.56 10.98
N ASN A 183 24.93 -2.01 11.70
CA ASN A 183 24.19 -3.25 11.41
C ASN A 183 22.88 -2.99 10.67
N THR A 184 22.59 -1.74 10.29
CA THR A 184 21.38 -1.42 9.54
C THR A 184 21.34 -2.16 8.20
N ARG A 185 20.17 -2.69 7.88
CA ARG A 185 19.87 -3.29 6.59
C ARG A 185 18.61 -2.63 6.05
N PHE A 186 18.65 -2.11 4.83
CA PHE A 186 17.48 -1.57 4.15
C PHE A 186 17.70 -1.46 2.63
N PRO A 187 16.63 -1.42 1.83
CA PRO A 187 16.72 -1.17 0.39
C PRO A 187 17.32 0.20 0.08
N VAL A 188 18.31 0.24 -0.80
CA VAL A 188 18.88 1.49 -1.35
C VAL A 188 18.56 1.69 -2.81
N ARG A 189 18.19 0.63 -3.52
CA ARG A 189 17.78 0.68 -4.92
C ARG A 189 16.75 -0.42 -5.20
N MET A 190 15.71 -0.08 -5.94
CA MET A 190 14.78 -1.04 -6.53
C MET A 190 14.74 -0.82 -8.04
N GLU A 191 14.77 -1.91 -8.79
CA GLU A 191 14.73 -1.91 -10.25
C GLU A 191 13.71 -2.91 -10.75
N ILE A 192 12.99 -2.53 -11.80
CA ILE A 192 12.20 -3.47 -12.57
C ILE A 192 13.09 -4.11 -13.62
N VAL A 193 13.24 -5.43 -13.55
CA VAL A 193 14.15 -6.20 -14.43
C VAL A 193 13.38 -6.98 -15.49
N ASP A 194 14.06 -7.37 -16.56
CA ASP A 194 13.52 -8.29 -17.56
C ASP A 194 13.79 -9.74 -17.14
N ASP A 195 12.74 -10.42 -16.71
CA ASP A 195 12.74 -11.84 -16.35
C ASP A 195 12.04 -12.72 -17.43
N GLY A 196 11.60 -12.11 -18.54
CA GLY A 196 10.79 -12.74 -19.57
C GLY A 196 9.27 -12.55 -19.43
N THR A 197 8.80 -11.96 -18.33
CA THR A 197 7.39 -11.67 -18.01
C THR A 197 7.21 -10.22 -17.54
N PRO A 198 7.49 -9.22 -18.39
CA PRO A 198 7.67 -7.84 -17.95
C PRO A 198 6.43 -7.26 -17.28
N LEU A 199 6.63 -6.58 -16.15
CA LEU A 199 5.66 -5.66 -15.57
C LEU A 199 5.22 -4.58 -16.56
N MET A 200 3.91 -4.44 -16.75
CA MET A 200 3.31 -3.48 -17.70
C MET A 200 2.53 -2.37 -16.99
N LEU A 201 2.67 -1.15 -17.49
CA LEU A 201 1.95 0.04 -17.04
C LEU A 201 1.03 0.55 -18.14
N VAL A 202 -0.08 1.20 -17.75
CA VAL A 202 -1.00 1.88 -18.66
C VAL A 202 -0.88 3.38 -18.49
N GLY A 203 -0.48 4.10 -19.53
CA GLY A 203 -0.38 5.55 -19.59
C GLY A 203 -1.56 6.24 -20.28
N PRO A 204 -1.46 7.57 -20.48
CA PRO A 204 -2.47 8.37 -21.15
C PRO A 204 -2.88 7.82 -22.52
N GLY A 205 -4.19 7.86 -22.81
CA GLY A 205 -4.73 7.32 -24.07
C GLY A 205 -4.75 5.79 -24.15
N GLY A 206 -4.51 5.09 -23.04
CA GLY A 206 -4.48 3.63 -22.99
C GLY A 206 -3.18 3.02 -23.52
N GLN A 207 -2.11 3.82 -23.60
CA GLN A 207 -0.79 3.33 -24.01
C GLN A 207 -0.29 2.29 -23.00
N VAL A 208 0.09 1.11 -23.48
CA VAL A 208 0.70 0.07 -22.63
C VAL A 208 2.22 0.10 -22.82
N VAL A 209 2.98 0.21 -21.73
CA VAL A 209 4.45 0.27 -21.74
C VAL A 209 5.03 -0.72 -20.75
N SER A 210 6.22 -1.24 -21.04
CA SER A 210 6.99 -2.03 -20.07
C SER A 210 7.62 -1.12 -19.03
N ALA A 211 7.61 -1.55 -17.77
CA ALA A 211 8.29 -0.89 -16.66
C ALA A 211 9.77 -1.28 -16.54
N VAL A 212 10.26 -2.24 -17.34
CA VAL A 212 11.65 -2.70 -17.31
C VAL A 212 12.61 -1.50 -17.44
N GLY A 213 13.58 -1.44 -16.54
CA GLY A 213 14.58 -0.37 -16.49
C GLY A 213 14.16 0.85 -15.67
N LEU A 214 12.91 0.92 -15.19
CA LEU A 214 12.56 1.88 -14.15
C LEU A 214 13.31 1.53 -12.86
N SER A 215 13.81 2.55 -12.17
CA SER A 215 14.49 2.39 -10.90
C SER A 215 14.13 3.49 -9.90
N TRP A 216 14.20 3.15 -8.63
CA TRP A 216 14.10 4.07 -7.50
C TRP A 216 15.30 3.90 -6.57
N GLU A 217 15.75 4.97 -5.94
CA GLU A 217 16.90 4.97 -5.02
C GLU A 217 16.63 5.75 -3.74
N THR A 218 17.28 5.34 -2.67
CA THR A 218 17.37 6.07 -1.40
C THR A 218 18.73 5.85 -0.76
N SER A 219 19.13 6.78 0.09
CA SER A 219 20.30 6.64 0.96
C SER A 219 19.93 6.63 2.45
N VAL A 220 18.63 6.56 2.76
CA VAL A 220 18.11 6.63 4.13
C VAL A 220 17.18 5.46 4.43
N SER A 221 17.33 4.94 5.65
CA SER A 221 16.47 3.94 6.28
C SER A 221 15.11 4.57 6.59
N PRO A 222 14.00 3.81 6.45
CA PRO A 222 12.69 4.26 6.91
C PRO A 222 12.64 4.52 8.43
N TYR A 223 13.59 3.97 9.19
CA TYR A 223 13.73 4.14 10.63
C TYR A 223 14.64 5.30 11.04
N ASP A 224 15.15 6.08 10.08
CA ASP A 224 15.77 7.36 10.40
C ASP A 224 14.73 8.36 10.91
N GLU A 225 15.18 9.32 11.72
CA GLU A 225 14.31 10.38 12.23
C GLU A 225 13.63 11.13 11.08
N ASN A 226 12.30 11.27 11.17
CA ASN A 226 11.46 11.92 10.15
C ASN A 226 11.48 11.26 8.75
N GLN A 227 11.80 9.96 8.64
CA GLN A 227 11.71 9.18 7.38
C GLN A 227 10.47 8.29 7.27
N GLY A 228 9.44 8.56 8.08
CA GLY A 228 8.14 7.93 7.92
C GLY A 228 7.48 8.23 6.56
N PRO A 229 6.32 7.63 6.30
CA PRO A 229 5.61 7.77 5.03
C PRO A 229 5.34 9.22 4.62
N ARG A 230 5.44 9.50 3.32
CA ARG A 230 5.29 10.84 2.74
C ARG A 230 4.26 10.86 1.64
N LEU A 231 3.69 12.02 1.35
CA LEU A 231 2.93 12.23 0.11
C LEU A 231 3.90 12.25 -1.07
N VAL A 232 3.63 11.40 -2.07
CA VAL A 232 4.32 11.37 -3.36
C VAL A 232 3.43 11.89 -4.49
N GLY A 233 2.14 12.09 -4.22
CA GLY A 233 1.20 12.71 -5.13
C GLY A 233 -0.03 13.24 -4.42
N ALA A 234 -0.59 14.34 -4.93
CA ALA A 234 -1.90 14.83 -4.53
C ALA A 234 -2.62 15.46 -5.74
N LYS A 235 -3.90 15.15 -5.91
CA LYS A 235 -4.73 15.65 -7.01
C LYS A 235 -6.14 15.96 -6.57
N LEU A 236 -6.65 17.08 -7.04
CA LEU A 236 -8.06 17.42 -6.89
C LEU A 236 -8.82 16.97 -8.13
N ASN A 237 -9.72 16.00 -7.96
CA ASN A 237 -10.55 15.47 -9.04
C ASN A 237 -12.00 15.91 -8.84
N TYR A 238 -12.69 16.16 -9.95
CA TYR A 238 -14.15 16.28 -9.93
C TYR A 238 -14.76 14.91 -9.64
N VAL A 239 -15.70 14.83 -8.70
CA VAL A 239 -16.27 13.55 -8.23
C VAL A 239 -17.21 12.94 -9.25
N GLY A 240 -18.05 13.76 -9.90
CA GLY A 240 -19.10 13.30 -10.81
C GLY A 240 -20.32 12.74 -10.09
N ASP A 241 -21.03 11.83 -10.74
CA ASP A 241 -22.27 11.20 -10.23
C ASP A 241 -22.07 9.73 -9.78
N PHE A 242 -20.86 9.20 -9.91
CA PHE A 242 -20.51 7.81 -9.62
C PHE A 242 -18.99 7.66 -9.37
N PRO A 243 -18.53 6.73 -8.52
CA PRO A 243 -17.10 6.52 -8.24
C PRO A 243 -16.47 5.50 -9.20
N PRO A 244 -15.79 5.90 -10.29
CA PRO A 244 -15.23 4.96 -11.24
C PRO A 244 -14.08 4.17 -10.62
N GLY A 245 -14.24 2.85 -10.55
CA GLY A 245 -13.18 1.95 -10.11
C GLY A 245 -12.92 1.93 -8.60
N GLU A 246 -13.84 2.46 -7.78
CA GLU A 246 -13.79 2.47 -6.30
C GLU A 246 -14.99 1.70 -5.73
N GLY A 247 -14.87 1.14 -4.53
CA GLY A 247 -15.94 0.43 -3.84
C GLY A 247 -16.54 -0.73 -4.65
N GLN A 248 -17.87 -0.86 -4.67
CA GLN A 248 -18.57 -1.91 -5.43
C GLN A 248 -18.32 -1.82 -6.94
N ALA A 249 -17.93 -0.65 -7.46
CA ALA A 249 -17.57 -0.45 -8.85
C ALA A 249 -16.10 -0.77 -9.16
N GLY A 250 -15.28 -0.91 -8.12
CA GLY A 250 -13.83 -1.06 -8.19
C GLY A 250 -13.31 -2.47 -8.13
N SER A 251 -14.17 -3.47 -7.93
CA SER A 251 -13.71 -4.87 -7.88
C SER A 251 -14.77 -5.87 -8.33
N ASN A 252 -14.32 -7.05 -8.75
CA ASN A 252 -15.17 -8.21 -9.01
C ASN A 252 -15.40 -9.08 -7.76
N PHE A 253 -15.04 -8.58 -6.56
CA PHE A 253 -15.39 -9.27 -5.32
C PHE A 253 -16.92 -9.28 -5.17
N GLY A 254 -17.52 -10.47 -5.21
CA GLY A 254 -18.96 -10.63 -5.05
C GLY A 254 -19.39 -10.39 -3.59
N GLY A 255 -20.52 -9.69 -3.40
CA GLY A 255 -21.10 -9.38 -2.10
C GLY A 255 -20.94 -7.90 -1.71
N PRO A 256 -21.62 -7.42 -0.65
CA PRO A 256 -21.46 -6.07 -0.14
C PRO A 256 -20.12 -5.95 0.59
N MET A 257 -19.01 -6.05 -0.14
CA MET A 257 -17.75 -5.49 0.35
C MET A 257 -17.99 -4.00 0.55
N PHE A 258 -17.57 -3.50 1.71
CA PHE A 258 -18.07 -2.28 2.32
C PHE A 258 -18.11 -1.13 1.32
N PRO A 259 -19.16 -0.30 1.34
CA PRO A 259 -19.17 0.92 0.55
C PRO A 259 -18.07 1.84 1.10
N ASN A 260 -16.89 1.80 0.49
CA ASN A 260 -15.70 2.55 0.89
C ASN A 260 -15.40 3.65 -0.14
N ASP A 261 -16.45 4.27 -0.65
CA ASP A 261 -16.39 5.35 -1.63
C ASP A 261 -17.12 6.59 -1.08
N GLU A 262 -16.84 7.75 -1.68
CA GLU A 262 -17.39 9.02 -1.22
C GLU A 262 -18.92 9.12 -1.34
N PHE A 263 -19.55 8.39 -2.25
CA PHE A 263 -21.00 8.41 -2.37
C PHE A 263 -21.66 7.66 -1.24
N ALA A 264 -21.14 6.50 -0.91
CA ALA A 264 -21.75 5.69 0.12
C ALA A 264 -21.43 6.19 1.54
N LEU A 265 -20.26 6.81 1.74
CA LEU A 265 -19.86 7.34 3.04
C LEU A 265 -20.35 8.77 3.29
N TYR A 266 -20.43 9.62 2.26
CA TYR A 266 -20.73 11.05 2.42
C TYR A 266 -21.90 11.56 1.57
N GLY A 267 -22.51 10.71 0.72
CA GLY A 267 -23.56 11.13 -0.20
C GLY A 267 -23.04 11.86 -1.44
N GLY A 268 -21.73 11.77 -1.72
CA GLY A 268 -21.05 12.39 -2.86
C GLY A 268 -20.28 13.67 -2.48
N GLY A 269 -19.97 14.49 -3.48
CA GLY A 269 -19.27 15.77 -3.30
C GLY A 269 -19.00 16.45 -4.64
N ASP A 270 -18.56 17.71 -4.61
CA ASP A 270 -18.15 18.40 -5.85
C ASP A 270 -16.74 17.95 -6.29
N PHE A 271 -15.83 17.82 -5.33
CA PHE A 271 -14.43 17.48 -5.56
C PHE A 271 -13.93 16.47 -4.52
N ARG A 272 -12.97 15.64 -4.93
CA ARG A 272 -12.21 14.74 -4.06
C ARG A 272 -10.73 15.07 -4.14
N LEU A 273 -10.05 15.03 -2.99
CA LEU A 273 -8.60 15.07 -2.95
C LEU A 273 -8.09 13.64 -2.91
N ARG A 274 -7.48 13.19 -4.01
CA ARG A 274 -6.77 11.91 -4.05
C ARG A 274 -5.33 12.14 -3.66
N MET A 275 -4.82 11.27 -2.80
CA MET A 275 -3.44 11.31 -2.32
C MET A 275 -2.77 9.99 -2.60
N LEU A 276 -1.48 10.07 -2.90
CA LEU A 276 -0.62 8.91 -3.06
C LEU A 276 0.50 9.04 -2.03
N THR A 277 0.72 8.00 -1.25
CA THR A 277 1.73 7.95 -0.19
C THR A 277 2.84 6.98 -0.53
N SER A 278 4.04 7.23 0.00
CA SER A 278 5.19 6.34 -0.17
C SER A 278 5.12 5.07 0.69
N GLY A 279 4.07 4.90 1.49
CA GLY A 279 3.93 3.89 2.53
C GLY A 279 2.58 3.97 3.23
N GLY A 280 2.45 3.25 4.36
CA GLY A 280 1.28 3.35 5.24
C GLY A 280 1.03 4.79 5.74
N PHE A 281 -0.14 5.11 6.29
CA PHE A 281 -0.46 6.51 6.61
C PHE A 281 -0.07 6.94 8.04
N SER A 282 0.10 5.99 8.97
CA SER A 282 0.24 6.30 10.40
C SER A 282 1.63 6.02 10.97
N PRO A 283 2.07 6.79 11.99
CA PRO A 283 3.39 6.61 12.60
C PRO A 283 3.60 5.23 13.25
N ASP A 284 2.52 4.62 13.76
CA ASP A 284 2.53 3.27 14.34
C ASP A 284 2.05 2.20 13.35
N GLY A 285 1.75 2.61 12.11
CA GLY A 285 1.34 1.73 11.02
C GLY A 285 -0.04 1.08 11.19
N ILE A 286 -0.79 1.39 12.26
CA ILE A 286 -2.11 0.80 12.55
C ILE A 286 -3.18 1.82 12.92
N ARG A 287 -2.80 3.01 13.42
CA ARG A 287 -3.76 4.03 13.80
C ARG A 287 -4.42 4.60 12.55
N ARG A 288 -5.75 4.56 12.49
CA ARG A 288 -6.50 5.24 11.43
C ARG A 288 -6.48 6.75 11.70
N VAL A 289 -6.55 7.54 10.64
CA VAL A 289 -6.94 8.95 10.76
C VAL A 289 -8.43 8.98 11.07
N GLN A 290 -8.80 9.48 12.24
CA GLN A 290 -10.21 9.62 12.57
C GLN A 290 -10.78 10.88 11.90
N PRO A 291 -12.09 10.92 11.59
CA PRO A 291 -12.73 12.16 11.13
C PRO A 291 -12.52 13.35 12.09
N THR A 292 -12.32 13.08 13.38
CA THR A 292 -12.01 14.05 14.43
C THR A 292 -10.54 14.49 14.48
N ASP A 293 -9.65 13.87 13.71
CA ASP A 293 -8.23 14.22 13.66
C ASP A 293 -7.90 15.25 12.58
N PHE A 294 -8.91 15.77 11.87
CA PHE A 294 -8.71 16.73 10.77
C PHE A 294 -7.82 17.91 11.20
N GLU A 295 -8.18 18.61 12.29
CA GLU A 295 -7.41 19.77 12.78
C GLU A 295 -6.02 19.40 13.31
N LYS A 296 -5.77 18.12 13.60
CA LYS A 296 -4.46 17.63 14.06
C LYS A 296 -3.50 17.37 12.90
N HIS A 297 -4.02 16.83 11.79
CA HIS A 297 -3.18 16.33 10.68
C HIS A 297 -3.24 17.20 9.42
N PHE A 298 -4.31 17.98 9.24
CA PHE A 298 -4.53 18.76 8.01
C PHE A 298 -4.67 20.24 8.30
N ARG A 299 -4.14 21.04 7.38
CA ARG A 299 -4.36 22.48 7.29
C ARG A 299 -4.62 22.81 5.83
N ILE A 300 -5.73 23.47 5.54
CA ILE A 300 -6.04 23.91 4.17
C ILE A 300 -5.54 25.34 4.04
N HIS A 301 -4.65 25.57 3.10
CA HIS A 301 -4.22 26.90 2.70
C HIS A 301 -4.68 27.07 1.25
N ALA A 302 -5.74 27.80 1.01
CA ALA A 302 -6.27 28.08 -0.31
C ALA A 302 -5.99 29.53 -0.71
N LEU A 303 -5.91 29.82 -2.00
CA LEU A 303 -5.93 31.18 -2.52
C LEU A 303 -7.34 31.50 -3.03
N GLY A 304 -7.94 32.55 -2.47
CA GLY A 304 -9.20 33.09 -2.95
C GLY A 304 -9.05 33.68 -4.36
N ALA A 305 -10.18 33.99 -5.00
CA ALA A 305 -10.20 34.55 -6.36
C ALA A 305 -9.44 35.90 -6.50
N ASN A 306 -9.20 36.58 -5.37
CA ASN A 306 -8.42 37.82 -5.26
C ASN A 306 -6.95 37.58 -4.85
N GLY A 307 -6.51 36.32 -4.71
CA GLY A 307 -5.16 35.94 -4.27
C GLY A 307 -4.95 35.99 -2.75
N GLU A 308 -6.00 36.22 -1.95
CA GLU A 308 -5.90 36.18 -0.49
C GLU A 308 -5.83 34.73 0.01
N THR A 309 -4.99 34.49 1.01
CA THR A 309 -4.94 33.18 1.66
C THR A 309 -6.20 32.97 2.50
N VAL A 310 -6.97 31.93 2.17
CA VAL A 310 -8.02 31.36 3.01
C VAL A 310 -7.38 30.23 3.82
N LEU A 311 -7.34 30.41 5.14
CA LEU A 311 -6.93 29.42 6.12
C LEU A 311 -8.16 28.73 6.71
#